data_AF-A0A524AAL7-F1
#
_entry.id   AF-A0A524AAL7-F1
#
_cell.length_a   1.000
_cell.length_b   1.000
_cell.length_c   1.000
_cell.angle_alpha   90.00
_cell.angle_beta   90.00
_cell.angle_gamma   90.00
#
_symmetry.space_group_name_H-M   'P 1'
#
loop_
_entity.id
_entity.type
_entity.pdbx_description
1 polymer ?
#
loop_
_entity_poly.entity_id
_entity_poly.type
_entity_poly.pdbx_seq_one_letter_code
_entity_poly.pdbx_strand_id
1 'polypeptide(L)'
;MGRRRIWKPRQVIRALRRLGFTQDRKRGKGDHIWFYKQVICLGSEKHTITTMIDPGVDDIPHSTMGYILDALALDDERFYKAYKGKYTEEMYEEYLLTVPKKRLLPPAMRR
;
A
#
# COMPACT_ATOMS: atom_id res chain seq x y z
N MET A 1 -12.46 18.45 10.24
CA MET A 1 -11.15 18.09 9.65
C MET A 1 -10.48 17.07 10.57
N GLY A 2 -10.34 15.81 10.15
CA GLY A 2 -9.70 14.78 10.97
C GLY A 2 -8.20 15.07 11.16
N ARG A 3 -7.66 14.76 12.35
CA ARG A 3 -6.21 14.86 12.62
C ARG A 3 -5.44 14.03 11.60
N ARG A 4 -4.50 14.68 10.89
CA ARG A 4 -3.59 14.02 9.95
C ARG A 4 -2.67 13.08 10.73
N ARG A 5 -2.58 11.82 10.30
CA ARG A 5 -1.66 10.84 10.90
C ARG A 5 -0.26 11.03 10.34
N ILE A 6 0.72 11.06 11.23
CA ILE A 6 2.14 11.02 10.88
C ILE A 6 2.57 9.56 10.92
N TRP A 7 3.06 9.06 9.79
CA TRP A 7 3.38 7.64 9.60
C TRP A 7 4.87 7.39 9.74
N LYS A 8 5.25 6.51 10.66
CA LYS A 8 6.63 6.01 10.75
C LYS A 8 6.86 4.89 9.72
N PRO A 9 8.04 4.76 9.10
CA PRO A 9 8.31 3.68 8.14
C PRO A 9 7.98 2.28 8.67
N ARG A 10 8.33 2.00 9.93
CA ARG A 10 8.03 0.72 10.59
C ARG A 10 6.53 0.42 10.67
N GLN A 11 5.68 1.43 10.80
CA GLN A 11 4.22 1.26 10.85
C GLN A 11 3.67 0.90 9.48
N VAL A 12 4.15 1.57 8.43
CA VAL A 12 3.76 1.31 7.04
C VAL A 12 4.24 -0.08 6.60
N ILE A 13 5.49 -0.44 6.89
CA ILE A 13 6.02 -1.79 6.66
C ILE A 13 5.16 -2.86 7.35
N ARG A 14 4.77 -2.63 8.61
CA ARG A 14 3.91 -3.56 9.36
C ARG A 14 2.54 -3.70 8.71
N ALA A 15 1.93 -2.60 8.27
CA ALA A 15 0.65 -2.61 7.58
C ALA A 15 0.74 -3.38 6.25
N LEU A 16 1.75 -3.10 5.42
CA LEU A 16 1.98 -3.80 4.14
C LEU A 16 2.13 -5.31 4.34
N ARG A 17 2.91 -5.75 5.33
CA ARG A 17 3.04 -7.18 5.66
C ARG A 17 1.71 -7.82 6.08
N ARG A 18 0.86 -7.10 6.80
CA ARG A 18 -0.48 -7.58 7.21
C ARG A 18 -1.48 -7.63 6.07
N LEU A 19 -1.27 -6.83 5.03
CA LEU A 19 -2.04 -6.86 3.80
C LEU A 19 -1.51 -7.90 2.80
N GLY A 20 -0.54 -8.74 3.19
CA GLY A 20 0.01 -9.80 2.34
C GLY A 20 1.08 -9.38 1.36
N PHE A 21 1.65 -8.18 1.50
CA PHE A 21 2.74 -7.75 0.61
C PHE A 21 4.03 -8.49 0.95
N THR A 22 4.69 -8.98 -0.10
CA THR A 22 6.02 -9.59 -0.01
C THR A 22 7.07 -8.49 -0.08
N GLN A 23 8.04 -8.56 0.83
CA GLN A 23 9.20 -7.66 0.83
C GLN A 23 10.28 -8.21 -0.11
N ASP A 24 10.69 -7.43 -1.11
CA ASP A 24 11.87 -7.73 -1.92
C ASP A 24 13.12 -7.12 -1.25
N ARG A 25 14.02 -7.99 -0.80
CA ARG A 25 15.30 -7.59 -0.17
C ARG A 25 16.45 -7.45 -1.17
N LYS A 26 16.28 -7.88 -2.43
CA LYS A 26 17.34 -7.90 -3.46
C LYS A 26 17.26 -6.72 -4.43
N ARG A 27 16.09 -6.09 -4.57
CA ARG A 27 15.88 -4.94 -5.50
C ARG A 27 15.89 -3.55 -4.85
N GLY A 28 16.35 -3.43 -3.61
CA GLY A 28 16.56 -2.11 -2.99
C GLY A 28 17.69 -1.35 -3.69
N LYS A 29 17.42 -0.12 -4.15
CA LYS A 29 18.47 0.83 -4.56
C LYS A 29 18.70 1.77 -3.37
N GLY A 30 19.87 1.68 -2.74
CA GLY A 30 20.11 2.32 -1.44
C GLY A 30 19.29 1.66 -0.33
N ASP A 31 18.83 2.44 0.65
CA ASP A 31 18.11 1.94 1.82
C ASP A 31 16.62 1.60 1.56
N HIS A 32 16.10 1.85 0.36
CA HIS A 32 14.69 1.64 0.03
C HIS A 32 14.30 0.15 -0.01
N ILE A 33 13.18 -0.17 0.61
CA ILE A 33 12.60 -1.51 0.65
C ILE A 33 11.42 -1.58 -0.31
N TRP A 34 11.47 -2.51 -1.27
CA TRP A 34 10.37 -2.78 -2.18
C TRP A 34 9.37 -3.76 -1.58
N PHE A 35 8.09 -3.49 -1.84
CA PHE A 35 6.98 -4.37 -1.53
C PHE A 35 6.15 -4.63 -2.77
N TYR A 36 5.71 -5.88 -2.96
CA TYR A 36 4.81 -6.24 -4.04
C TYR A 36 3.74 -7.24 -3.58
N LYS A 37 2.57 -7.20 -4.20
CA LYS A 37 1.50 -8.18 -4.03
C LYS A 37 0.79 -8.39 -5.36
N GLN A 38 0.62 -9.66 -5.76
CA GLN A 38 -0.28 -10.02 -6.85
C GLN A 38 -1.69 -10.08 -6.32
N VAL A 39 -2.64 -9.49 -7.04
CA VAL A 39 -4.03 -9.38 -6.63
C VAL A 39 -4.95 -9.67 -7.81
N ILE A 40 -6.17 -10.14 -7.48
CA ILE A 40 -7.30 -10.16 -8.41
C ILE A 40 -8.17 -8.95 -8.07
N CYS A 41 -8.55 -8.19 -9.08
CA CYS A 41 -9.38 -7.00 -8.94
C CYS A 41 -10.69 -7.14 -9.73
N LEU A 42 -11.50 -6.08 -9.78
CA LEU A 42 -12.84 -6.10 -10.41
C LEU A 42 -12.79 -6.73 -11.81
N GLY A 43 -13.75 -7.62 -12.11
CA GLY A 43 -13.79 -8.36 -13.36
C GLY A 43 -12.81 -9.53 -13.45
N SER A 44 -12.30 -10.02 -12.30
CA SER A 44 -11.29 -11.09 -12.22
C SER A 44 -9.95 -10.75 -12.90
N GLU A 45 -9.67 -9.47 -13.07
CA GLU A 45 -8.41 -9.03 -13.67
C GLU A 45 -7.24 -9.21 -12.71
N LYS A 46 -6.10 -9.70 -13.21
CA LYS A 46 -4.86 -9.82 -12.43
C LYS A 46 -4.04 -8.53 -12.51
N HIS A 47 -3.48 -8.12 -11.37
CA HIS A 47 -2.57 -6.97 -11.27
C HIS A 47 -1.49 -7.22 -10.21
N THR A 48 -0.36 -6.52 -10.33
CA THR A 48 0.69 -6.52 -9.30
C THR A 48 0.82 -5.11 -8.75
N ILE A 49 0.45 -4.92 -7.48
CA ILE A 49 0.67 -3.66 -6.77
C ILE A 49 2.11 -3.66 -6.29
N THR A 50 2.82 -2.56 -6.53
CA THR A 50 4.20 -2.36 -6.07
C THR A 50 4.33 -1.03 -5.34
N THR A 51 5.06 -1.01 -4.24
CA THR A 51 5.39 0.22 -3.51
C THR A 51 6.78 0.16 -2.89
N MET A 52 7.34 1.31 -2.55
CA MET A 52 8.67 1.44 -1.94
C MET A 52 8.57 2.23 -0.65
N ILE A 53 9.30 1.78 0.37
CA ILE A 53 9.41 2.46 1.66
C ILE A 53 10.88 2.75 1.95
N ASP A 54 11.19 4.01 2.24
CA ASP A 54 12.48 4.40 2.82
C ASP A 54 12.43 4.19 4.34
N PRO A 55 13.21 3.26 4.92
CA PRO A 55 13.29 3.04 6.36
C PRO A 55 14.21 4.05 7.07
N GLY A 56 15.02 4.82 6.33
CA GLY A 56 16.01 5.76 6.88
C GLY A 56 15.43 7.11 7.32
N VAL A 57 14.19 7.42 6.95
CA VAL A 57 13.50 8.65 7.37
C VAL A 57 12.82 8.50 8.73
N ASP A 58 12.78 9.58 9.51
CA ASP A 58 12.05 9.59 10.79
C ASP A 58 10.54 9.50 10.59
N ASP A 59 10.01 10.18 9.58
CA ASP A 59 8.60 10.28 9.25
C ASP A 59 8.41 10.19 7.74
N ILE A 60 7.38 9.47 7.30
CA ILE A 60 7.00 9.41 5.88
C ILE A 60 6.31 10.74 5.52
N PRO A 61 6.83 11.48 4.52
CA PRO A 61 6.20 12.70 4.05
C PRO A 61 4.74 12.47 3.63
N HIS A 62 3.87 13.45 3.87
CA HIS A 62 2.45 13.31 3.57
C HIS A 62 2.18 13.01 2.08
N SER A 63 2.94 13.64 1.18
CA SER A 63 2.85 13.38 -0.26
C SER A 63 3.18 11.91 -0.59
N THR A 64 4.27 11.38 -0.02
CA THR A 64 4.68 9.97 -0.18
C THR A 64 3.62 9.03 0.37
N MET A 65 3.06 9.31 1.55
CA MET A 65 1.96 8.50 2.09
C MET A 65 0.72 8.55 1.19
N GLY A 66 0.40 9.73 0.62
CA GLY A 66 -0.67 9.88 -0.35
C GLY A 66 -0.48 8.97 -1.57
N TYR A 67 0.74 8.91 -2.12
CA TYR A 67 1.07 7.99 -3.22
C TYR A 67 0.94 6.52 -2.83
N ILE A 68 1.36 6.15 -1.62
CA ILE A 68 1.23 4.78 -1.10
C ILE A 68 -0.25 4.41 -0.99
N LEU A 69 -1.05 5.20 -0.28
CA LEU A 69 -2.49 4.97 -0.12
C LEU A 69 -3.21 4.86 -1.47
N ASP A 70 -2.87 5.75 -2.39
CA ASP A 70 -3.41 5.76 -3.74
C ASP A 70 -3.08 4.48 -4.53
N ALA A 71 -1.84 3.99 -4.45
CA ALA A 71 -1.41 2.75 -5.10
C ALA A 71 -2.09 1.51 -4.51
N LEU A 72 -2.38 1.53 -3.21
CA LEU A 72 -3.12 0.45 -2.53
C LEU A 72 -4.64 0.55 -2.72
N ALA A 73 -5.15 1.64 -3.33
CA ALA A 73 -6.57 2.00 -3.35
C ALA A 73 -7.19 2.04 -1.94
N LEU A 74 -6.44 2.44 -0.92
CA LEU A 74 -6.92 2.56 0.45
C LEU A 74 -6.99 4.02 0.88
N ASP A 75 -7.91 4.33 1.79
CA ASP A 75 -7.88 5.57 2.56
C ASP A 75 -7.01 5.40 3.82
N ASP A 76 -6.70 6.51 4.48
CA ASP A 76 -5.88 6.54 5.70
C ASP A 76 -6.50 5.73 6.84
N GLU A 77 -7.83 5.62 6.90
CA GLU A 77 -8.54 4.92 7.97
C GLU A 77 -8.46 3.40 7.81
N ARG A 78 -8.70 2.87 6.61
CA ARG A 78 -8.53 1.45 6.29
C ARG A 78 -7.07 1.03 6.45
N PHE A 79 -6.14 1.87 6.00
CA PHE A 79 -4.72 1.61 6.19
C PHE A 79 -4.32 1.63 7.67
N TYR A 80 -4.89 2.53 8.48
CA TYR A 80 -4.74 2.52 9.93
C TYR A 80 -5.28 1.26 10.59
N LYS A 81 -6.44 0.76 10.14
CA LYS A 81 -6.98 -0.52 10.61
C LYS A 81 -6.06 -1.68 10.23
N ALA A 82 -5.47 -1.70 9.03
CA ALA A 82 -4.47 -2.70 8.64
C ALA A 82 -3.23 -2.64 9.54
N TYR A 83 -2.69 -1.44 9.79
CA TYR A 83 -1.63 -1.22 10.75
C TYR A 83 -1.98 -1.70 12.16
N LYS A 84 -3.25 -1.58 12.60
CA LYS A 84 -3.72 -2.10 13.89
C LYS A 84 -4.07 -3.59 13.87
N GLY A 85 -4.16 -4.22 12.71
CA GLY A 85 -4.52 -5.64 12.55
C GLY A 85 -6.01 -5.88 12.61
N LYS A 86 -6.81 -4.84 12.37
CA LYS A 86 -8.29 -4.87 12.32
C LYS A 86 -8.83 -4.90 10.89
N TYR A 87 -7.94 -4.94 9.91
CA TYR A 87 -8.26 -5.08 8.49
C TYR A 87 -7.25 -6.08 7.94
N THR A 88 -7.73 -7.29 7.63
CA THR A 88 -6.88 -8.44 7.30
C THR A 88 -6.54 -8.47 5.81
N GLU A 89 -5.66 -9.39 5.42
CA GLU A 89 -5.34 -9.65 4.02
C GLU A 89 -6.58 -10.06 3.24
N GLU A 90 -7.41 -10.94 3.78
CA GLU A 90 -8.64 -11.43 3.13
C GLU A 90 -9.64 -10.29 2.91
N MET A 91 -9.83 -9.42 3.92
CA MET A 91 -10.70 -8.23 3.79
C MET A 91 -10.19 -7.26 2.73
N TYR A 92 -8.87 -7.18 2.56
CA TYR A 92 -8.27 -6.34 1.54
C TYR A 92 -8.47 -6.94 0.15
N GLU A 93 -8.24 -8.24 -0.02
CA GLU A 93 -8.46 -8.94 -1.28
C GLU A 93 -9.93 -8.90 -1.72
N GLU A 94 -10.87 -9.14 -0.79
CA GLU A 94 -12.30 -9.00 -1.05
C GLU A 94 -12.67 -7.58 -1.49
N TYR A 95 -12.10 -6.57 -0.82
CA TYR A 95 -12.28 -5.18 -1.25
C TYR A 95 -11.74 -4.93 -2.66
N LEU A 96 -10.57 -5.47 -3.01
CA LEU A 96 -9.97 -5.28 -4.33
C LEU A 96 -10.81 -5.88 -5.47
N LEU A 97 -11.65 -6.89 -5.21
CA LEU A 97 -12.64 -7.40 -6.17
C LEU A 97 -13.67 -6.34 -6.58
N THR A 98 -13.82 -5.26 -5.81
CA THR A 98 -14.69 -4.12 -6.13
C THR A 98 -13.95 -2.98 -6.83
N VAL A 99 -12.62 -3.04 -6.89
CA VAL A 99 -11.76 -1.96 -7.40
C VAL A 99 -11.39 -2.23 -8.85
N PRO A 100 -11.64 -1.31 -9.80
CA PRO A 100 -11.21 -1.48 -11.18
C PRO A 100 -9.68 -1.43 -11.29
N LYS A 101 -9.09 -2.26 -12.15
CA LYS A 101 -7.63 -2.30 -12.38
C LYS A 101 -7.02 -0.93 -12.66
N LYS A 102 -7.72 -0.08 -13.41
CA LYS A 102 -7.29 1.31 -13.72
C LYS A 102 -6.98 2.13 -12.45
N ARG A 103 -7.65 1.85 -11.33
CA ARG A 103 -7.41 2.54 -10.05
C ARG A 103 -6.09 2.13 -9.38
N LEU A 104 -5.62 0.91 -9.63
CA LEU A 104 -4.38 0.36 -9.09
C LEU A 104 -3.15 0.69 -9.95
N LEU A 105 -3.37 1.08 -11.21
CA LEU A 105 -2.30 1.59 -12.06
C LEU A 105 -1.71 2.90 -11.49
N PRO A 106 -0.42 3.19 -11.74
CA PRO A 106 0.17 4.49 -11.41
C PRO A 106 -0.64 5.65 -12.03
N PRO A 107 -0.77 6.81 -11.36
CA PRO A 107 -1.56 7.94 -11.87
C PRO A 107 -1.25 8.32 -13.33
N ALA A 108 0.01 8.26 -13.74
CA ALA A 108 0.46 8.55 -15.10
C ALA A 108 -0.15 7.62 -16.17
N MET A 109 -0.59 6.42 -15.79
CA MET A 109 -1.13 5.38 -16.67
C MET A 109 -2.67 5.30 -16.63
N ARG A 110 -3.35 6.16 -15.86
CA ARG A 110 -4.81 6.14 -15.71
C ARG A 110 -5.57 6.94 -16.78
N ARG A 111 -5.02 7.07 -17.99
CA ARG A 111 -5.68 7.80 -19.09
C ARG A 111 -6.94 7.07 -19.55
#